data_AF-A0A5J5C5J6-F1
#
_entry.id   AF-A0A5J5C5J6-F1
#
_cell.length_a   1.000
_cell.length_b   1.000
_cell.length_c   1.000
_cell.angle_alpha   90.00
_cell.angle_beta   90.00
_cell.angle_gamma   90.00
#
_symmetry.space_group_name_H-M   'P 1'
#
loop_
_entity.id
_entity.type
_entity.pdbx_description
1 polymer ?
#
loop_
_entity_poly.entity_id
_entity_poly.type
_entity_poly.pdbx_seq_one_letter_code
_entity_poly.pdbx_strand_id
1 'polypeptide(L)'
;MATLSCSDQLTQFFGPNTTNSTAAANYICNQFTDTGYAIDTTYLLFSAYLVFSMQLGFAMLCAGSVRAKNTMNIMLTNVLDAATGGIFYYLFGFAFAFGAPSNGFIGRHFFGLKSVPSRSFDYSNFLYQWAFAIAAAGITSGSIAEANPSMAGPALATPGNLLFGSGVIDFAGSGVVHMVGGIAGLWGALIEGPRIGRFDHSGRSVALRGHSATLVVLGTFLLWFGWYGFNPGSFNKIFVTYAGDRTYYGQWSAVGRTAVTTTLAGCTAALTTLFAKRFLSGHWNVTDVCNGLLGGFAAITAGCSVVEPWAAIICGFVAALVLIGCNKLAEKVKYDDPLEAAQLHGGCGAWGIIFTALFATKKYVNEVYPGKPGRPYGLVHGRWREATGGSHHPDSGDYRVGQCDNGSIVLRSSQAETSSDLCGGRDVGYGSDPTWRVCLCIS
;
A
#
# COMPACT_ATOMS: atom_id res chain seq x y z
N MET A 1 30.55 1.48 12.19
CA MET A 1 30.38 1.75 13.64
C MET A 1 29.47 0.68 14.19
N ALA A 2 29.91 -0.07 15.21
CA ALA A 2 29.05 -1.03 15.89
C ALA A 2 27.92 -0.26 16.59
N THR A 3 26.67 -0.63 16.33
CA THR A 3 25.51 -0.12 17.07
C THR A 3 25.62 -0.62 18.51
N LEU A 4 25.83 0.30 19.46
CA LEU A 4 25.77 0.02 20.89
C LEU A 4 24.42 -0.63 21.23
N SER A 5 24.41 -1.65 22.07
CA SER A 5 23.15 -2.25 22.52
C SER A 5 22.40 -1.27 23.42
N CYS A 6 21.07 -1.42 23.54
CA CYS A 6 20.25 -0.64 24.49
C CYS A 6 20.87 -0.67 25.90
N SER A 7 21.41 -1.83 26.29
CA SER A 7 22.06 -2.02 27.58
C SER A 7 23.33 -1.18 27.72
N ASP A 8 24.18 -1.16 26.68
CA ASP A 8 25.40 -0.36 26.66
C ASP A 8 25.13 1.14 26.73
N GLN A 9 24.03 1.59 26.11
CA GLN A 9 23.59 2.99 26.16
C GLN A 9 23.02 3.36 27.52
N LEU A 10 22.16 2.51 28.09
CA LEU A 10 21.49 2.79 29.36
C LEU A 10 22.47 2.72 30.55
N THR A 11 23.46 1.83 30.47
CA THR A 11 24.49 1.68 31.51
C THR A 11 25.30 2.96 31.72
N GLN A 12 25.47 3.79 30.68
CA GLN A 12 26.17 5.08 30.77
C GLN A 12 25.44 6.12 31.63
N PHE A 13 24.12 5.93 31.83
CA PHE A 13 23.31 6.81 32.67
C PHE A 13 23.21 6.33 34.12
N PHE A 14 23.76 5.15 34.45
CA PHE A 14 23.84 4.69 35.83
C PHE A 14 25.04 5.30 36.54
N GLY A 15 24.83 5.71 37.79
CA GLY A 15 25.88 6.31 38.60
C GLY A 15 26.97 5.29 38.99
N PRO A 16 28.15 5.76 39.40
CA PRO A 16 29.29 4.88 39.77
C PRO A 16 28.98 3.97 40.96
N ASN A 17 27.95 4.28 41.76
CA ASN A 17 27.53 3.50 42.94
C ASN A 17 26.42 2.48 42.63
N THR A 18 25.99 2.31 41.37
CA THR A 18 24.94 1.37 41.01
C THR A 18 25.50 -0.05 40.92
N THR A 19 25.22 -0.87 41.94
CA THR A 19 25.52 -2.30 41.91
C THR A 19 24.76 -2.99 40.78
N ASN A 20 25.44 -3.78 39.95
CA ASN A 20 24.81 -4.54 38.86
C ASN A 20 24.12 -3.66 37.78
N SER A 21 24.72 -2.51 37.45
CA SER A 21 24.26 -1.58 36.41
C SER A 21 23.90 -2.28 35.08
N THR A 22 24.70 -3.25 34.62
CA THR A 22 24.40 -4.04 33.41
C THR A 22 23.13 -4.90 33.55
N ALA A 23 22.90 -5.52 34.71
CA ALA A 23 21.72 -6.34 34.94
C ALA A 23 20.44 -5.48 35.00
N ALA A 24 20.52 -4.30 35.63
CA ALA A 24 19.46 -3.33 35.64
C ALA A 24 19.15 -2.80 34.22
N ALA A 25 20.20 -2.49 33.44
CA ALA A 25 20.06 -2.05 32.05
C ALA A 25 19.36 -3.11 31.19
N ASN A 26 19.80 -4.37 31.29
CA ASN A 26 19.19 -5.50 30.59
C ASN A 26 17.72 -5.69 30.99
N TYR A 27 17.40 -5.62 32.28
CA TYR A 27 16.01 -5.75 32.75
C TYR A 27 15.12 -4.67 32.14
N ILE A 28 15.53 -3.40 32.20
CA ILE A 28 14.78 -2.27 31.65
C ILE A 28 14.63 -2.39 30.13
N CYS A 29 15.72 -2.68 29.41
CA CYS A 29 15.70 -2.85 27.95
C CYS A 29 14.78 -4.02 27.52
N ASN A 30 14.76 -5.12 28.28
CA ASN A 30 13.85 -6.23 28.02
C ASN A 30 12.39 -5.82 28.23
N GLN A 31 12.07 -5.09 29.30
CA GLN A 31 10.70 -4.58 29.53
C GLN A 31 10.21 -3.67 28.40
N PHE A 32 11.06 -2.78 27.88
CA PHE A 32 10.71 -1.93 26.73
C PHE A 32 10.56 -2.74 25.43
N THR A 33 11.38 -3.77 25.25
CA THR A 33 11.30 -4.67 24.09
C THR A 33 9.99 -5.45 24.11
N ASP A 34 9.63 -6.05 25.25
CA ASP A 34 8.39 -6.81 25.45
C ASP A 34 7.16 -5.90 25.26
N THR A 35 7.22 -4.68 25.80
CA THR A 35 6.16 -3.68 25.59
C THR A 35 6.03 -3.30 24.12
N GLY A 36 7.14 -3.13 23.40
CA GLY A 36 7.15 -2.86 21.96
C GLY A 36 6.46 -3.97 21.16
N TYR A 37 6.78 -5.24 21.46
CA TYR A 37 6.10 -6.38 20.84
C TYR A 37 4.60 -6.41 21.15
N ALA A 38 4.19 -6.14 22.39
CA ALA A 38 2.78 -6.09 22.76
C ALA A 38 2.01 -5.00 21.98
N ILE A 39 2.58 -3.79 21.88
CA ILE A 39 2.00 -2.67 21.13
C ILE A 39 1.87 -3.00 19.64
N ASP A 40 2.94 -3.51 19.02
CA ASP A 40 2.94 -3.89 17.61
C ASP A 40 1.91 -5.00 17.32
N THR A 41 1.82 -6.01 18.18
CA THR A 41 0.86 -7.10 18.03
C THR A 41 -0.58 -6.64 18.21
N THR A 42 -0.87 -5.78 19.20
CA THR A 42 -2.22 -5.19 19.37
C THR A 42 -2.61 -4.38 18.15
N TYR A 43 -1.69 -3.55 17.64
CA TYR A 43 -1.90 -2.76 16.43
C TYR A 43 -2.20 -3.66 15.20
N LEU A 44 -1.43 -4.73 15.02
CA LEU A 44 -1.59 -5.63 13.88
C LEU A 44 -2.89 -6.44 13.96
N LEU A 45 -3.26 -6.94 15.15
CA LEU A 45 -4.53 -7.65 15.36
C LEU A 45 -5.73 -6.74 15.12
N PHE A 46 -5.70 -5.51 15.65
CA PHE A 46 -6.75 -4.54 15.40
C PHE A 46 -6.89 -4.24 13.90
N SER A 47 -5.76 -4.05 13.21
CA SER A 47 -5.73 -3.88 11.76
C SER A 47 -6.31 -5.09 11.02
N ALA A 48 -6.03 -6.32 11.49
CA ALA A 48 -6.60 -7.53 10.92
C ALA A 48 -8.12 -7.61 11.07
N TYR A 49 -8.67 -7.20 12.22
CA TYR A 49 -10.11 -7.16 12.44
C TYR A 49 -10.81 -6.15 11.55
N LEU A 50 -10.20 -4.98 11.35
CA LEU A 50 -10.67 -3.98 10.40
C LEU A 50 -10.68 -4.53 8.96
N VAL A 51 -9.61 -5.19 8.52
CA VAL A 51 -9.56 -5.80 7.18
C VAL A 51 -10.60 -6.91 7.06
N PHE A 52 -10.76 -7.76 8.07
CA PHE A 52 -11.78 -8.81 8.05
C PHE A 52 -13.21 -8.23 7.96
N SER A 53 -13.46 -7.07 8.58
CA SER A 53 -14.75 -6.37 8.44
C SER A 53 -15.06 -5.95 6.99
N MET A 54 -14.06 -5.88 6.11
CA MET A 54 -14.28 -5.68 4.67
C MET A 54 -15.10 -6.80 4.04
N GLN A 55 -15.08 -8.03 4.58
CA GLN A 55 -15.93 -9.12 4.09
C GLN A 55 -17.42 -8.82 4.29
N LEU A 56 -17.79 -8.15 5.38
CA LEU A 56 -19.15 -7.65 5.57
C LEU A 56 -19.48 -6.54 4.57
N GLY A 57 -18.50 -5.68 4.29
CA GLY A 57 -18.60 -4.64 3.28
C GLY A 57 -18.85 -5.19 1.88
N PHE A 58 -18.05 -6.16 1.44
CA PHE A 58 -18.23 -6.87 0.18
C PHE A 58 -19.58 -7.58 0.15
N ALA A 59 -19.94 -8.35 1.18
CA ALA A 59 -21.22 -9.05 1.23
C ALA A 59 -22.40 -8.09 1.00
N MET A 60 -22.45 -6.94 1.68
CA MET A 60 -23.50 -5.94 1.49
C MET A 60 -23.45 -5.26 0.12
N LEU A 61 -22.25 -4.87 -0.35
CA LEU A 61 -22.09 -4.21 -1.65
C LEU A 61 -22.49 -5.13 -2.80
N CYS A 62 -21.98 -6.37 -2.79
CA CYS A 62 -22.26 -7.39 -3.79
C CYS A 62 -23.75 -7.73 -3.79
N ALA A 63 -24.34 -7.96 -2.60
CA ALA A 63 -25.77 -8.14 -2.46
C ALA A 63 -26.49 -6.98 -3.14
N GLY A 64 -26.30 -5.74 -2.69
CA GLY A 64 -27.02 -4.56 -3.18
C GLY A 64 -26.90 -4.34 -4.69
N SER A 65 -25.78 -4.74 -5.29
CA SER A 65 -25.46 -4.56 -6.71
C SER A 65 -26.05 -5.64 -7.63
N VAL A 66 -26.44 -6.80 -7.09
CA VAL A 66 -27.09 -7.88 -7.88
C VAL A 66 -28.62 -7.84 -7.77
N ARG A 67 -29.29 -8.54 -8.69
CA ARG A 67 -30.75 -8.74 -8.65
C ARG A 67 -31.15 -9.56 -7.42
N ALA A 68 -32.28 -9.23 -6.81
CA ALA A 68 -32.74 -9.84 -5.55
C ALA A 68 -32.78 -11.38 -5.56
N LYS A 69 -33.15 -11.98 -6.70
CA LYS A 69 -33.19 -13.44 -6.88
C LYS A 69 -31.83 -14.14 -6.73
N ASN A 70 -30.72 -13.40 -6.86
CA ASN A 70 -29.36 -13.92 -6.77
C ASN A 70 -28.67 -13.57 -5.44
N THR A 71 -29.33 -12.81 -4.55
CA THR A 71 -28.73 -12.30 -3.31
C THR A 71 -28.31 -13.43 -2.36
N MET A 72 -29.09 -14.50 -2.23
CA MET A 72 -28.73 -15.63 -1.36
C MET A 72 -27.47 -16.36 -1.84
N ASN A 73 -27.29 -16.50 -3.16
CA ASN A 73 -26.13 -17.16 -3.73
C ASN A 73 -24.85 -16.38 -3.45
N ILE A 74 -24.87 -15.06 -3.67
CA ILE A 74 -23.68 -14.21 -3.45
C ILE A 74 -23.33 -14.10 -1.95
N MET A 75 -24.32 -14.12 -1.05
CA MET A 75 -24.05 -14.13 0.39
C MET A 75 -23.40 -15.45 0.82
N LEU A 76 -23.84 -16.58 0.26
CA LEU A 76 -23.24 -17.88 0.53
C LEU A 76 -21.79 -17.94 0.04
N THR A 77 -21.49 -17.44 -1.16
CA THR A 77 -20.11 -17.42 -1.67
C THR A 77 -19.20 -16.56 -0.81
N ASN A 78 -19.65 -15.42 -0.29
CA ASN A 78 -18.85 -14.59 0.62
C ASN A 78 -18.46 -15.32 1.92
N VAL A 79 -19.39 -16.09 2.50
CA VAL A 79 -19.12 -16.88 3.71
C VAL A 79 -18.15 -18.02 3.41
N LEU A 80 -18.38 -18.73 2.29
CA LEU A 80 -17.50 -19.82 1.87
C LEU A 80 -16.10 -19.31 1.51
N ASP A 81 -16.00 -18.14 0.87
CA ASP A 81 -14.72 -17.51 0.55
C ASP A 81 -13.86 -17.29 1.80
N ALA A 82 -14.46 -16.75 2.87
CA ALA A 82 -13.76 -16.58 4.14
C ALA A 82 -13.37 -17.92 4.80
N ALA A 83 -14.31 -18.88 4.86
CA ALA A 83 -14.08 -20.16 5.55
C ALA A 83 -13.08 -21.05 4.80
N THR A 84 -13.29 -21.26 3.50
CA THR A 84 -12.41 -22.02 2.62
C THR A 84 -11.07 -21.30 2.46
N GLY A 85 -11.07 -19.98 2.27
CA GLY A 85 -9.86 -19.16 2.23
C GLY A 85 -9.02 -19.33 3.49
N GLY A 86 -9.62 -19.41 4.67
CA GLY A 86 -8.91 -19.70 5.93
C GLY A 86 -8.15 -21.02 5.93
N ILE A 87 -8.82 -22.10 5.53
CA ILE A 87 -8.22 -23.43 5.49
C ILE A 87 -7.10 -23.50 4.44
N PHE A 88 -7.35 -23.01 3.22
CA PHE A 88 -6.37 -23.03 2.14
C PHE A 88 -5.17 -22.12 2.42
N TYR A 89 -5.40 -20.96 3.04
CA TYR A 89 -4.32 -20.05 3.40
C TYR A 89 -3.46 -20.60 4.54
N TYR A 90 -4.06 -21.29 5.52
CA TYR A 90 -3.35 -22.02 6.57
C TYR A 90 -2.47 -23.14 6.02
N LEU A 91 -3.03 -23.98 5.13
CA LEU A 91 -2.32 -25.13 4.59
C LEU A 91 -1.22 -24.71 3.62
N PHE A 92 -1.52 -23.81 2.69
CA PHE A 92 -0.65 -23.52 1.54
C PHE A 92 -0.32 -22.03 1.38
N GLY A 93 -1.31 -21.14 1.52
CA GLY A 93 -1.15 -19.73 1.15
C GLY A 93 -0.06 -19.00 1.93
N PHE A 94 -0.05 -19.13 3.26
CA PHE A 94 0.99 -18.51 4.09
C PHE A 94 2.38 -19.06 3.76
N ALA A 95 2.49 -20.35 3.47
CA ALA A 95 3.75 -20.99 3.11
C ALA A 95 4.29 -20.50 1.76
N PHE A 96 3.44 -20.38 0.75
CA PHE A 96 3.83 -19.88 -0.56
C PHE A 96 4.18 -18.38 -0.55
N ALA A 97 3.50 -17.59 0.27
CA ALA A 97 3.72 -16.14 0.34
C ALA A 97 4.88 -15.74 1.28
N PHE A 98 5.06 -16.43 2.41
CA PHE A 98 6.00 -16.02 3.47
C PHE A 98 7.06 -17.07 3.83
N GLY A 99 6.98 -18.28 3.24
CA GLY A 99 7.87 -19.40 3.54
C GLY A 99 9.32 -19.15 3.13
N ALA A 100 10.13 -18.64 4.05
CA ALA A 100 11.56 -18.40 3.88
C ALA A 100 12.41 -19.39 4.71
N PRO A 101 13.65 -19.72 4.29
CA PRO A 101 14.35 -19.27 3.08
C PRO A 101 13.79 -19.89 1.79
N SER A 102 13.69 -19.13 0.69
CA SER A 102 13.09 -19.57 -0.58
C SER A 102 13.63 -18.79 -1.78
N ASN A 103 13.16 -19.12 -2.99
CA ASN A 103 13.46 -18.35 -4.19
C ASN A 103 12.53 -17.12 -4.30
N GLY A 104 12.83 -16.17 -5.19
CA GLY A 104 12.01 -14.96 -5.37
C GLY A 104 10.64 -15.19 -6.03
N PHE A 105 10.27 -16.44 -6.32
CA PHE A 105 9.01 -16.79 -6.99
C PHE A 105 7.99 -17.43 -6.04
N ILE A 106 8.41 -18.39 -5.19
CA ILE A 106 7.50 -19.11 -4.29
C ILE A 106 8.19 -19.57 -3.01
N GLY A 107 7.49 -19.37 -1.88
CA GLY A 107 7.88 -19.85 -0.56
C GLY A 107 7.78 -21.37 -0.41
N ARG A 108 8.62 -21.96 0.46
CA ARG A 108 8.74 -23.43 0.63
C ARG A 108 8.65 -23.90 2.09
N HIS A 109 8.33 -23.01 3.01
CA HIS A 109 8.33 -23.27 4.46
C HIS A 109 7.05 -22.73 5.11
N PHE A 110 6.80 -23.07 6.38
CA PHE A 110 5.62 -22.64 7.15
C PHE A 110 4.25 -23.24 6.72
N PHE A 111 4.25 -24.39 6.02
CA PHE A 111 3.00 -25.14 5.77
C PHE A 111 2.31 -25.50 7.09
N GLY A 112 1.02 -25.18 7.20
CA GLY A 112 0.26 -25.39 8.43
C GLY A 112 0.84 -24.63 9.65
N LEU A 113 1.43 -23.45 9.43
CA LEU A 113 2.09 -22.63 10.46
C LEU A 113 3.18 -23.35 11.26
N LYS A 114 3.75 -24.42 10.71
CA LYS A 114 4.92 -25.07 11.32
C LYS A 114 6.03 -24.06 11.53
N SER A 115 6.60 -24.01 12.74
CA SER A 115 7.65 -23.05 13.13
C SER A 115 7.20 -21.60 13.34
N VAL A 116 5.90 -21.38 13.54
CA VAL A 116 5.33 -20.14 14.10
C VAL A 116 4.89 -20.42 15.56
N PRO A 117 5.16 -19.53 16.53
CA PRO A 117 5.80 -18.23 16.40
C PRO A 117 7.32 -18.33 16.23
N SER A 118 7.90 -17.30 15.62
CA SER A 118 9.33 -17.11 15.40
C SER A 118 9.71 -15.64 15.56
N ARG A 119 11.01 -15.32 15.53
CA ARG A 119 11.49 -13.93 15.61
C ARG A 119 10.97 -13.04 14.47
N SER A 120 10.64 -13.63 13.32
CA SER A 120 10.20 -12.91 12.12
C SER A 120 8.68 -12.91 11.94
N PHE A 121 8.00 -13.96 12.39
CA PHE A 121 6.56 -14.14 12.19
C PHE A 121 5.88 -14.66 13.45
N ASP A 122 4.78 -14.02 13.81
CA ASP A 122 3.86 -14.43 14.88
C ASP A 122 2.45 -14.70 14.31
N TYR A 123 1.56 -15.33 15.07
CA TYR A 123 0.20 -15.67 14.67
C TYR A 123 -0.62 -14.45 14.24
N SER A 124 -0.33 -13.26 14.79
CA SER A 124 -0.92 -11.99 14.35
C SER A 124 -0.64 -11.68 12.88
N ASN A 125 0.55 -12.06 12.38
CA ASN A 125 0.90 -11.90 10.96
C ASN A 125 0.09 -12.85 10.08
N PHE A 126 -0.12 -14.09 10.53
CA PHE A 126 -0.97 -15.03 9.79
C PHE A 126 -2.39 -14.48 9.65
N LEU A 127 -3.01 -14.05 10.76
CA LEU A 127 -4.37 -13.52 10.74
C LEU A 127 -4.49 -12.28 9.84
N TYR A 128 -3.53 -11.35 9.95
CA TYR A 128 -3.50 -10.14 9.12
C TYR A 128 -3.40 -10.47 7.63
N GLN A 129 -2.46 -11.35 7.25
CA GLN A 129 -2.24 -11.70 5.85
C GLN A 129 -3.35 -12.59 5.28
N TRP A 130 -3.98 -13.43 6.10
CA TRP A 130 -5.19 -14.13 5.72
C TRP A 130 -6.32 -13.16 5.38
N ALA A 131 -6.52 -12.13 6.20
CA ALA A 131 -7.54 -11.10 5.94
C ALA A 131 -7.31 -10.37 4.60
N PHE A 132 -6.05 -10.16 4.20
CA PHE A 132 -5.69 -9.64 2.88
C PHE A 132 -5.99 -10.63 1.75
N ALA A 133 -5.61 -11.90 1.94
CA ALA A 133 -5.82 -12.93 0.93
C ALA A 133 -7.30 -13.13 0.62
N ILE A 134 -8.16 -13.15 1.64
CA ILE A 134 -9.62 -13.26 1.43
C ILE A 134 -10.22 -11.98 0.86
N ALA A 135 -9.67 -10.80 1.13
CA ALA A 135 -10.13 -9.58 0.49
C ALA A 135 -9.88 -9.63 -1.03
N ALA A 136 -8.74 -10.18 -1.45
CA ALA A 136 -8.44 -10.40 -2.86
C ALA A 136 -9.34 -11.46 -3.52
N ALA A 137 -9.65 -12.53 -2.79
CA ALA A 137 -10.60 -13.56 -3.25
C ALA A 137 -12.04 -13.02 -3.34
N GLY A 138 -12.46 -12.17 -2.40
CA GLY A 138 -13.72 -11.44 -2.40
C GLY A 138 -13.96 -10.60 -3.66
N ILE A 139 -12.90 -9.98 -4.21
CA ILE A 139 -12.96 -9.24 -5.49
C ILE A 139 -13.31 -10.17 -6.65
N THR A 140 -12.68 -11.35 -6.66
CA THR A 140 -12.90 -12.36 -7.70
C THR A 140 -14.32 -12.89 -7.63
N SER A 141 -14.80 -13.25 -6.43
CA SER A 141 -16.16 -13.78 -6.23
C SER A 141 -17.27 -12.76 -6.54
N GLY A 142 -16.99 -11.47 -6.38
CA GLY A 142 -17.87 -10.39 -6.81
C GLY A 142 -18.00 -10.29 -8.33
N SER A 143 -16.95 -10.65 -9.07
CA SER A 143 -16.93 -10.65 -10.54
C SER A 143 -17.46 -11.95 -11.14
N ILE A 144 -17.27 -13.08 -10.43
CA ILE A 144 -17.47 -14.45 -10.91
C ILE A 144 -18.05 -15.25 -9.76
N ALA A 145 -19.21 -15.87 -9.90
CA ALA A 145 -19.72 -16.71 -8.82
C ALA A 145 -18.93 -18.02 -8.61
N GLU A 146 -17.89 -18.36 -9.41
CA GLU A 146 -17.12 -19.61 -9.35
C GLU A 146 -15.67 -19.48 -9.93
N ALA A 147 -14.63 -19.17 -9.14
CA ALA A 147 -13.19 -19.50 -9.41
C ALA A 147 -12.22 -18.89 -8.37
N ASN A 148 -11.11 -19.60 -8.05
CA ASN A 148 -10.07 -19.18 -7.09
C ASN A 148 -8.70 -18.91 -7.76
N PRO A 149 -8.08 -17.72 -7.56
CA PRO A 149 -6.71 -17.42 -7.98
C PRO A 149 -5.73 -17.31 -6.80
N SER A 150 -4.47 -17.68 -7.05
CA SER A 150 -3.38 -17.71 -6.08
C SER A 150 -2.70 -16.33 -5.93
N MET A 151 -2.45 -15.92 -4.67
CA MET A 151 -1.93 -14.60 -4.30
C MET A 151 -0.47 -14.68 -3.83
N ALA A 152 0.45 -14.04 -4.54
CA ALA A 152 1.81 -13.79 -4.09
C ALA A 152 1.97 -12.28 -3.85
N GLY A 153 1.98 -11.89 -2.57
CA GLY A 153 2.15 -10.51 -2.12
C GLY A 153 3.60 -10.00 -2.19
N PRO A 154 3.84 -8.68 -2.14
CA PRO A 154 5.16 -8.03 -2.26
C PRO A 154 5.94 -8.05 -0.94
N ALA A 155 5.43 -8.72 0.09
CA ALA A 155 6.16 -8.94 1.34
C ALA A 155 7.38 -9.86 1.16
N LEU A 156 7.58 -10.44 -0.03
CA LEU A 156 8.72 -11.27 -0.39
C LEU A 156 9.98 -10.48 -0.79
N ALA A 157 10.22 -9.30 -0.20
CA ALA A 157 11.55 -8.71 -0.24
C ALA A 157 12.41 -9.34 0.88
N THR A 158 12.71 -10.64 0.78
CA THR A 158 13.96 -11.10 1.39
C THR A 158 15.09 -10.28 0.75
N PRO A 159 16.01 -9.68 1.54
CA PRO A 159 17.09 -8.88 0.98
C PRO A 159 17.90 -9.72 -0.03
N GLY A 160 17.65 -9.54 -1.33
CA GLY A 160 18.38 -10.22 -2.40
C GLY A 160 17.57 -11.09 -3.36
N ASN A 161 16.27 -11.35 -3.13
CA ASN A 161 15.48 -12.25 -3.98
C ASN A 161 14.17 -11.63 -4.49
N LEU A 162 14.27 -10.45 -5.11
CA LEU A 162 13.12 -9.79 -5.73
C LEU A 162 12.68 -10.55 -6.98
N LEU A 163 11.37 -10.67 -7.20
CA LEU A 163 10.81 -11.24 -8.43
C LEU A 163 11.33 -10.42 -9.64
N PHE A 164 12.09 -11.08 -10.51
CA PHE A 164 12.78 -10.47 -11.66
C PHE A 164 13.73 -9.30 -11.31
N GLY A 165 14.20 -9.21 -10.06
CA GLY A 165 14.99 -8.05 -9.61
C GLY A 165 14.19 -6.75 -9.50
N SER A 166 12.86 -6.81 -9.61
CA SER A 166 11.98 -5.65 -9.66
C SER A 166 11.89 -4.92 -8.32
N GLY A 167 12.11 -3.61 -8.33
CA GLY A 167 11.97 -2.72 -7.18
C GLY A 167 10.58 -2.08 -7.04
N VAL A 168 9.54 -2.66 -7.64
CA VAL A 168 8.16 -2.14 -7.57
C VAL A 168 7.74 -1.96 -6.11
N ILE A 169 7.19 -0.78 -5.82
CA ILE A 169 6.59 -0.46 -4.53
C ILE A 169 5.09 -0.72 -4.65
N ASP A 170 4.64 -1.72 -3.90
CA ASP A 170 3.24 -2.03 -3.72
C ASP A 170 2.98 -2.21 -2.22
N PHE A 171 2.77 -1.10 -1.51
CA PHE A 171 2.82 -1.10 -0.05
C PHE A 171 1.74 -1.99 0.59
N ALA A 172 0.49 -1.80 0.19
CA ALA A 172 -0.65 -2.56 0.72
C ALA A 172 -1.34 -3.43 -0.34
N GLY A 173 -0.98 -3.38 -1.63
CA GLY A 173 -1.58 -4.25 -2.65
C GLY A 173 -2.51 -3.62 -3.71
N SER A 174 -2.14 -2.50 -4.34
CA SER A 174 -2.80 -2.14 -5.62
C SER A 174 -2.55 -3.20 -6.69
N GLY A 175 -1.35 -3.80 -6.70
CA GLY A 175 -1.03 -4.91 -7.60
C GLY A 175 -1.54 -6.22 -7.02
N VAL A 176 -0.97 -6.65 -5.90
CA VAL A 176 -1.12 -8.03 -5.42
C VAL A 176 -2.50 -8.39 -4.88
N VAL A 177 -3.34 -7.41 -4.55
CA VAL A 177 -4.73 -7.64 -4.12
C VAL A 177 -5.67 -7.14 -5.20
N HIS A 178 -5.61 -5.86 -5.54
CA HIS A 178 -6.58 -5.27 -6.46
C HIS A 178 -6.37 -5.70 -7.92
N MET A 179 -5.15 -5.60 -8.48
CA MET A 179 -4.95 -6.08 -9.86
C MET A 179 -5.13 -7.60 -9.95
N VAL A 180 -4.58 -8.38 -9.03
CA VAL A 180 -4.73 -9.85 -9.08
C VAL A 180 -6.21 -10.24 -8.98
N GLY A 181 -6.95 -9.70 -8.02
CA GLY A 181 -8.39 -9.95 -7.89
C GLY A 181 -9.19 -9.45 -9.10
N GLY A 182 -8.85 -8.28 -9.64
CA GLY A 182 -9.53 -7.70 -10.81
C GLY A 182 -9.27 -8.47 -12.11
N ILE A 183 -8.05 -8.95 -12.35
CA ILE A 183 -7.70 -9.77 -13.51
C ILE A 183 -8.28 -11.18 -13.38
N ALA A 184 -8.27 -11.73 -12.19
CA ALA A 184 -8.99 -12.96 -11.91
C ALA A 184 -10.48 -12.82 -12.23
N GLY A 185 -11.12 -11.77 -11.70
CA GLY A 185 -12.50 -11.40 -11.96
C GLY A 185 -12.82 -11.24 -13.44
N LEU A 186 -11.93 -10.58 -14.18
CA LEU A 186 -12.01 -10.45 -15.63
C LEU A 186 -12.10 -11.81 -16.33
N TRP A 187 -11.23 -12.75 -15.96
CA TRP A 187 -11.18 -14.06 -16.60
C TRP A 187 -12.45 -14.87 -16.39
N GLY A 188 -12.96 -14.94 -15.16
CA GLY A 188 -14.20 -15.70 -14.97
C GLY A 188 -15.43 -15.02 -15.54
N ALA A 189 -15.51 -13.67 -15.58
CA ALA A 189 -16.61 -13.01 -16.27
C ALA A 189 -16.54 -13.21 -17.79
N LEU A 190 -15.34 -13.38 -18.35
CA LEU A 190 -15.18 -13.82 -19.75
C LEU A 190 -15.59 -15.28 -19.98
N ILE A 191 -15.31 -16.17 -19.04
CA ILE A 191 -15.67 -17.60 -19.11
C ILE A 191 -17.18 -17.79 -18.98
N GLU A 192 -17.81 -17.13 -18.00
CA GLU A 192 -19.26 -17.14 -17.79
C GLU A 192 -20.01 -16.42 -18.92
N GLY A 193 -19.40 -15.37 -19.44
CA GLY A 193 -19.98 -14.51 -20.46
C GLY A 193 -21.07 -13.56 -19.91
N PRO A 194 -21.64 -12.72 -20.79
CA PRO A 194 -22.59 -11.69 -20.36
C PRO A 194 -23.91 -12.22 -19.81
N ARG A 195 -24.43 -11.56 -18.77
CA ARG A 195 -25.75 -11.90 -18.21
C ARG A 195 -26.84 -11.69 -19.26
N ILE A 196 -27.81 -12.62 -19.28
CA ILE A 196 -28.98 -12.52 -20.15
C ILE A 196 -29.71 -11.18 -19.92
N GLY A 197 -29.88 -10.43 -21.01
CA GLY A 197 -30.52 -9.11 -21.02
C GLY A 197 -29.57 -7.93 -20.75
N ARG A 198 -28.27 -8.16 -20.52
CA ARG A 198 -27.28 -7.08 -20.40
C ARG A 198 -27.05 -6.35 -21.71
N PHE A 199 -27.09 -7.08 -22.83
CA PHE A 199 -26.95 -6.54 -24.18
C PHE A 199 -28.19 -6.92 -24.99
N ASP A 200 -28.81 -5.94 -25.66
CA ASP A 200 -29.99 -6.18 -26.50
C ASP A 200 -29.62 -6.84 -27.84
N HIS A 201 -30.62 -7.20 -28.66
CA HIS A 201 -30.39 -7.81 -29.97
C HIS A 201 -29.59 -6.92 -30.95
N SER A 202 -29.60 -5.60 -30.74
CA SER A 202 -28.77 -4.65 -31.48
C SER A 202 -27.37 -4.47 -30.88
N GLY A 203 -27.05 -5.20 -29.82
CA GLY A 203 -25.77 -5.16 -29.11
C GLY A 203 -25.60 -3.95 -28.19
N ARG A 204 -26.67 -3.20 -27.89
CA ARG A 204 -26.60 -2.04 -27.00
C ARG A 204 -26.59 -2.45 -25.53
N SER A 205 -25.83 -1.71 -24.73
CA SER A 205 -25.74 -1.84 -23.27
C SER A 205 -27.10 -1.52 -22.63
N VAL A 206 -27.66 -2.48 -21.89
CA VAL A 206 -28.85 -2.32 -21.05
C VAL A 206 -28.45 -2.46 -19.58
N ALA A 207 -28.76 -1.45 -18.77
CA ALA A 207 -28.42 -1.44 -17.35
C ALA A 207 -29.30 -2.42 -16.56
N LEU A 208 -28.67 -3.42 -15.94
CA LEU A 208 -29.32 -4.32 -15.00
C LEU A 208 -29.17 -3.75 -13.58
N ARG A 209 -30.23 -3.11 -13.06
CA ARG A 209 -30.17 -2.47 -11.74
C ARG A 209 -30.02 -3.49 -10.62
N GLY A 210 -29.14 -3.17 -9.67
CA GLY A 210 -29.03 -3.85 -8.39
C GLY A 210 -30.29 -3.68 -7.54
N HIS A 211 -30.47 -4.57 -6.56
CA HIS A 211 -31.69 -4.62 -5.78
C HIS A 211 -31.76 -3.61 -4.63
N SER A 212 -30.61 -3.09 -4.14
CA SER A 212 -30.59 -2.17 -2.99
C SER A 212 -29.38 -1.23 -3.00
N ALA A 213 -29.64 0.05 -3.31
CA ALA A 213 -28.62 1.10 -3.19
C ALA A 213 -28.19 1.32 -1.72
N THR A 214 -29.08 1.11 -0.76
CA THR A 214 -28.75 1.23 0.68
C THR A 214 -27.68 0.23 1.08
N LEU A 215 -27.78 -1.02 0.64
CA LEU A 215 -26.76 -2.03 0.91
C LEU A 215 -25.42 -1.70 0.24
N VAL A 216 -25.45 -1.15 -0.98
CA VAL A 216 -24.22 -0.65 -1.64
C VAL A 216 -23.54 0.43 -0.81
N VAL A 217 -24.30 1.41 -0.31
CA VAL A 217 -23.76 2.50 0.51
C VAL A 217 -23.21 1.99 1.84
N LEU A 218 -23.97 1.15 2.56
CA LEU A 218 -23.51 0.57 3.84
C LEU A 218 -22.26 -0.31 3.64
N GLY A 219 -22.24 -1.11 2.57
CA GLY A 219 -21.09 -1.91 2.18
C GLY A 219 -19.87 -1.03 1.90
N THR A 220 -20.04 0.05 1.15
CA THR A 220 -18.97 1.02 0.82
C THR A 220 -18.37 1.66 2.07
N PHE A 221 -19.20 2.04 3.05
CA PHE A 221 -18.69 2.61 4.31
C PHE A 221 -17.96 1.59 5.18
N LEU A 222 -18.41 0.33 5.23
CA LEU A 222 -17.66 -0.73 5.91
C LEU A 222 -16.33 -1.03 5.20
N LEU A 223 -16.30 -1.01 3.87
CA LEU A 223 -15.06 -1.14 3.11
C LEU A 223 -14.10 0.01 3.43
N TRP A 224 -14.58 1.26 3.45
CA TRP A 224 -13.77 2.41 3.89
C TRP A 224 -13.20 2.17 5.30
N PHE A 225 -14.07 1.82 6.25
CA PHE A 225 -13.64 1.53 7.62
C PHE A 225 -12.54 0.46 7.67
N GLY A 226 -12.71 -0.64 6.93
CA GLY A 226 -11.71 -1.69 6.84
C GLY A 226 -10.41 -1.27 6.14
N TRP A 227 -10.46 -0.31 5.22
CA TRP A 227 -9.28 0.24 4.55
C TRP A 227 -8.29 0.92 5.49
N TYR A 228 -8.74 1.34 6.69
CA TYR A 228 -7.84 1.84 7.75
C TYR A 228 -7.02 0.72 8.42
N GLY A 229 -7.49 -0.52 8.39
CA GLY A 229 -6.66 -1.69 8.73
C GLY A 229 -5.82 -2.17 7.54
N PHE A 230 -6.32 -1.96 6.33
CA PHE A 230 -5.64 -2.39 5.11
C PHE A 230 -4.41 -1.53 4.82
N ASN A 231 -4.60 -0.24 4.56
CA ASN A 231 -3.50 0.65 4.18
C ASN A 231 -2.58 0.95 5.37
N PRO A 232 -3.02 1.64 6.44
CA PRO A 232 -2.16 1.87 7.60
C PRO A 232 -1.56 0.58 8.17
N GLY A 233 -2.36 -0.47 8.38
CA GLY A 233 -1.90 -1.72 8.98
C GLY A 233 -0.75 -2.42 8.24
N SER A 234 -0.54 -2.11 6.95
CA SER A 234 0.50 -2.74 6.12
C SER A 234 1.92 -2.39 6.55
N PHE A 235 2.06 -1.45 7.49
CA PHE A 235 3.32 -1.25 8.22
C PHE A 235 3.73 -2.45 9.08
N ASN A 236 2.79 -3.34 9.44
CA ASN A 236 2.93 -4.52 10.32
C ASN A 236 3.35 -4.22 11.78
N LYS A 237 4.02 -3.10 12.00
CA LYS A 237 4.48 -2.57 13.29
C LYS A 237 4.12 -1.10 13.37
N ILE A 238 3.95 -0.56 14.57
CA ILE A 238 3.69 0.86 14.78
C ILE A 238 4.81 1.51 15.61
N PHE A 239 5.45 0.73 16.48
CA PHE A 239 6.48 1.20 17.38
C PHE A 239 7.86 1.09 16.73
N VAL A 240 8.12 1.94 15.74
CA VAL A 240 9.44 2.09 15.11
C VAL A 240 9.85 3.56 15.18
N THR A 241 10.99 3.81 15.82
CA THR A 241 11.61 5.13 15.91
C THR A 241 12.44 5.40 14.66
N TYR A 242 12.30 6.61 14.13
CA TYR A 242 13.18 7.07 13.04
C TYR A 242 14.39 7.78 13.61
N ALA A 243 15.52 7.69 12.92
CA ALA A 243 16.75 8.38 13.35
C ALA A 243 16.57 9.90 13.27
N GLY A 244 16.92 10.60 14.36
CA GLY A 244 16.88 12.06 14.47
C GLY A 244 16.30 12.55 15.80
N ASP A 245 16.47 13.84 16.10
CA ASP A 245 16.10 14.46 17.39
C ASP A 245 14.58 14.67 17.60
N ARG A 246 13.72 14.04 16.80
CA ARG A 246 12.27 14.26 16.83
C ARG A 246 11.56 13.14 17.57
N THR A 247 11.38 13.32 18.88
CA THR A 247 10.65 12.36 19.74
C THR A 247 9.19 12.15 19.35
N TYR A 248 8.57 13.10 18.63
CA TYR A 248 7.18 13.02 18.17
C TYR A 248 7.00 12.36 16.80
N TYR A 249 8.09 12.08 16.07
CA TYR A 249 8.05 11.60 14.69
C TYR A 249 8.64 10.19 14.57
N GLY A 250 7.81 9.25 14.12
CA GLY A 250 8.21 7.86 13.91
C GLY A 250 7.23 7.16 12.99
N GLN A 251 7.23 5.83 13.00
CA GLN A 251 6.33 5.05 12.16
C GLN A 251 4.86 5.29 12.50
N TRP A 252 4.52 5.65 13.74
CA TRP A 252 3.18 6.13 14.11
C TRP A 252 2.74 7.37 13.31
N SER A 253 3.66 8.28 12.98
CA SER A 253 3.37 9.42 12.10
C SER A 253 3.17 8.98 10.65
N ALA A 254 3.93 7.98 10.20
CA ALA A 254 3.78 7.41 8.85
C ALA A 254 2.45 6.65 8.70
N VAL A 255 2.04 5.88 9.71
CA VAL A 255 0.72 5.23 9.82
C VAL A 255 -0.40 6.28 9.73
N GLY A 256 -0.29 7.38 10.50
CA GLY A 256 -1.26 8.48 10.44
C GLY A 256 -1.31 9.15 9.07
N ARG A 257 -0.16 9.42 8.44
CA ARG A 257 -0.08 9.95 7.07
C ARG A 257 -0.75 9.00 6.06
N THR A 258 -0.53 7.70 6.17
CA THR A 258 -1.17 6.68 5.31
C THR A 258 -2.68 6.69 5.43
N ALA A 259 -3.23 6.90 6.63
CA ALA A 259 -4.68 7.05 6.81
C ALA A 259 -5.20 8.31 6.09
N VAL A 260 -4.48 9.43 6.21
CA VAL A 260 -4.82 10.70 5.53
C VAL A 260 -4.78 10.55 4.01
N THR A 261 -3.71 9.97 3.44
CA THR A 261 -3.60 9.76 1.99
C THR A 261 -4.71 8.86 1.46
N THR A 262 -5.05 7.80 2.21
CA THR A 262 -6.16 6.90 1.89
C THR A 262 -7.48 7.66 1.79
N THR A 263 -7.82 8.45 2.81
CA THR A 263 -9.05 9.25 2.86
C THR A 263 -9.10 10.28 1.73
N LEU A 264 -8.02 11.02 1.49
CA LEU A 264 -7.99 12.05 0.45
C LEU A 264 -8.18 11.46 -0.96
N ALA A 265 -7.58 10.31 -1.24
CA ALA A 265 -7.74 9.64 -2.52
C ALA A 265 -9.19 9.15 -2.74
N GLY A 266 -9.79 8.47 -1.76
CA GLY A 266 -11.18 8.02 -1.86
C GLY A 266 -12.17 9.18 -2.00
N CYS A 267 -12.03 10.23 -1.17
CA CYS A 267 -12.87 11.42 -1.26
C CYS A 267 -12.76 12.10 -2.63
N THR A 268 -11.54 12.26 -3.14
CA THR A 268 -11.33 12.92 -4.43
C THR A 268 -11.90 12.07 -5.57
N ALA A 269 -11.73 10.74 -5.53
CA ALA A 269 -12.30 9.85 -6.51
C ALA A 269 -13.84 9.87 -6.48
N ALA A 270 -14.45 9.89 -5.29
CA ALA A 270 -15.90 9.99 -5.10
C ALA A 270 -16.45 11.27 -5.76
N LEU A 271 -15.86 12.44 -5.44
CA LEU A 271 -16.28 13.73 -5.99
C LEU A 271 -16.04 13.81 -7.49
N THR A 272 -14.89 13.32 -7.96
CA THR A 272 -14.58 13.30 -9.39
C THR A 272 -15.59 12.46 -10.16
N THR A 273 -15.92 11.26 -9.66
CA THR A 273 -16.94 10.40 -10.29
C THR A 273 -18.32 11.03 -10.23
N LEU A 274 -18.71 11.64 -9.11
CA LEU A 274 -19.98 12.35 -8.95
C LEU A 274 -20.16 13.41 -10.05
N PHE A 275 -19.19 14.31 -10.20
CA PHE A 275 -19.27 15.40 -11.18
C PHE A 275 -19.08 14.90 -12.62
N ALA A 276 -18.09 14.05 -12.88
CA ALA A 276 -17.84 13.53 -14.23
C ALA A 276 -19.03 12.74 -14.76
N LYS A 277 -19.64 11.86 -13.96
CA LYS A 277 -20.82 11.08 -14.37
C LYS A 277 -22.08 11.94 -14.45
N ARG A 278 -22.18 13.02 -13.68
CA ARG A 278 -23.23 14.03 -13.88
C ARG A 278 -23.14 14.68 -15.26
N PHE A 279 -21.93 15.05 -15.70
CA PHE A 279 -21.72 15.62 -17.04
C PHE A 279 -21.99 14.60 -18.16
N LEU A 280 -21.67 13.33 -17.94
CA LEU A 280 -21.84 12.28 -18.96
C LEU A 280 -23.26 11.72 -19.06
N SER A 281 -23.97 11.58 -17.94
CA SER A 281 -25.28 10.90 -17.88
C SER A 281 -26.46 11.85 -17.64
N GLY A 282 -26.21 13.11 -17.25
CA GLY A 282 -27.24 14.08 -16.91
C GLY A 282 -27.96 13.84 -15.57
N HIS A 283 -27.58 12.81 -14.80
CA HIS A 283 -28.23 12.41 -13.55
C HIS A 283 -27.20 12.09 -12.46
N TRP A 284 -27.62 12.15 -11.19
CA TRP A 284 -26.78 11.75 -10.06
C TRP A 284 -27.07 10.29 -9.71
N ASN A 285 -26.02 9.49 -9.52
CA ASN A 285 -26.14 8.08 -9.18
C ASN A 285 -25.19 7.72 -8.03
N VAL A 286 -25.77 7.29 -6.92
CA VAL A 286 -25.02 6.96 -5.71
C VAL A 286 -24.09 5.76 -5.90
N THR A 287 -24.50 4.75 -6.67
CA THR A 287 -23.69 3.54 -6.91
C THR A 287 -22.42 3.88 -7.69
N ASP A 288 -22.50 4.78 -8.67
CA ASP A 288 -21.33 5.26 -9.41
C ASP A 288 -20.35 5.97 -8.47
N VAL A 289 -20.84 6.78 -7.54
CA VAL A 289 -20.01 7.49 -6.54
C VAL A 289 -19.34 6.49 -5.59
N CYS A 290 -20.07 5.49 -5.12
CA CYS A 290 -19.54 4.40 -4.30
C CYS A 290 -18.40 3.66 -5.01
N ASN A 291 -18.60 3.25 -6.28
CA ASN A 291 -17.56 2.59 -7.06
C ASN A 291 -16.35 3.51 -7.32
N GLY A 292 -16.60 4.79 -7.62
CA GLY A 292 -15.55 5.80 -7.76
C GLY A 292 -14.69 5.93 -6.50
N LEU A 293 -15.33 6.06 -5.34
CA LEU A 293 -14.69 6.13 -4.03
C LEU A 293 -13.79 4.91 -3.79
N LEU A 294 -14.32 3.70 -4.01
CA LEU A 294 -13.59 2.44 -3.83
C LEU A 294 -12.43 2.30 -4.83
N GLY A 295 -12.60 2.79 -6.07
CA GLY A 295 -11.53 2.88 -7.06
C GLY A 295 -10.37 3.79 -6.61
N GLY A 296 -10.69 4.90 -5.95
CA GLY A 296 -9.69 5.78 -5.33
C GLY A 296 -8.90 5.09 -4.22
N PHE A 297 -9.59 4.31 -3.37
CA PHE A 297 -8.90 3.50 -2.37
C PHE A 297 -8.01 2.42 -2.99
N ALA A 298 -8.51 1.68 -3.98
CA ALA A 298 -7.72 0.65 -4.66
C ALA A 298 -6.45 1.21 -5.32
N ALA A 299 -6.52 2.42 -5.89
CA ALA A 299 -5.38 3.07 -6.52
C ALA A 299 -4.32 3.57 -5.52
N ILE A 300 -4.72 4.16 -4.39
CA ILE A 300 -3.75 4.71 -3.44
C ILE A 300 -3.02 3.62 -2.65
N THR A 301 -3.58 2.40 -2.56
CA THR A 301 -3.05 1.26 -1.80
C THR A 301 -1.54 0.99 -2.02
N ALA A 302 -1.01 1.08 -3.25
CA ALA A 302 0.40 0.87 -3.52
C ALA A 302 1.32 1.97 -2.96
N GLY A 303 0.85 3.22 -2.99
CA GLY A 303 1.67 4.40 -2.71
C GLY A 303 1.36 5.11 -1.40
N CYS A 304 0.32 4.69 -0.67
CA CYS A 304 -0.27 5.43 0.44
C CYS A 304 0.72 5.79 1.57
N SER A 305 1.77 4.98 1.77
CA SER A 305 2.83 5.23 2.76
C SER A 305 4.00 6.09 2.26
N VAL A 306 4.17 6.18 0.94
CA VAL A 306 5.36 6.78 0.30
C VAL A 306 5.07 8.06 -0.49
N VAL A 307 3.81 8.50 -0.57
CA VAL A 307 3.44 9.76 -1.25
C VAL A 307 2.99 10.84 -0.25
N GLU A 308 3.06 12.08 -0.71
CA GLU A 308 2.53 13.22 0.04
C GLU A 308 0.99 13.28 -0.04
N PRO A 309 0.30 13.83 0.99
CA PRO A 309 -1.16 13.96 1.00
C PRO A 309 -1.77 14.67 -0.22
N TRP A 310 -1.12 15.69 -0.75
CA TRP A 310 -1.59 16.38 -1.96
C TRP A 310 -1.54 15.48 -3.20
N ALA A 311 -0.56 14.58 -3.29
CA ALA A 311 -0.42 13.66 -4.42
C ALA A 311 -1.54 12.61 -4.39
N ALA A 312 -2.03 12.24 -3.21
CA ALA A 312 -3.17 11.33 -3.05
C ALA A 312 -4.47 11.90 -3.67
N ILE A 313 -4.66 13.22 -3.64
CA ILE A 313 -5.78 13.89 -4.34
C ILE A 313 -5.69 13.62 -5.85
N ILE A 314 -4.51 13.79 -6.44
CA ILE A 314 -4.27 13.50 -7.87
C ILE A 314 -4.50 12.02 -8.17
N CYS A 315 -4.04 11.13 -7.30
CA CYS A 315 -4.28 9.69 -7.44
C CYS A 315 -5.77 9.39 -7.54
N GLY A 316 -6.57 9.91 -6.61
CA GLY A 316 -8.02 9.72 -6.58
C GLY A 316 -8.72 10.31 -7.80
N PHE A 317 -8.34 11.52 -8.21
CA PHE A 317 -8.88 12.17 -9.41
C PHE A 317 -8.66 11.31 -10.67
N VAL A 318 -7.43 10.85 -10.90
CA VAL A 318 -7.12 10.04 -12.09
C VAL A 318 -7.73 8.64 -11.97
N ALA A 319 -7.77 8.05 -10.78
CA ALA A 319 -8.42 6.75 -10.55
C ALA A 319 -9.89 6.76 -10.96
N ALA A 320 -10.63 7.83 -10.65
CA ALA A 320 -12.01 8.00 -11.10
C ALA A 320 -12.13 8.04 -12.64
N LEU A 321 -11.22 8.73 -13.33
CA LEU A 321 -11.20 8.77 -14.79
C LEU A 321 -10.85 7.41 -15.39
N VAL A 322 -9.91 6.67 -14.78
CA VAL A 322 -9.56 5.30 -15.17
C VAL A 322 -10.77 4.38 -15.05
N LEU A 323 -11.47 4.40 -13.91
CA LEU A 323 -12.69 3.62 -13.72
C LEU A 323 -13.74 3.94 -14.80
N ILE A 324 -14.05 5.22 -15.02
CA ILE A 324 -15.02 5.64 -16.03
C ILE A 324 -14.60 5.18 -17.44
N GLY A 325 -13.31 5.29 -17.76
CA GLY A 325 -12.74 4.82 -19.03
C GLY A 325 -12.86 3.31 -19.20
N CYS A 326 -12.49 2.54 -18.18
CA CYS A 326 -12.60 1.09 -18.15
C CYS A 326 -14.06 0.63 -18.26
N ASN A 327 -15.01 1.32 -17.61
CA ASN A 327 -16.44 1.01 -17.73
C ASN A 327 -16.94 1.23 -19.17
N LYS A 328 -16.56 2.35 -19.81
CA LYS A 328 -16.89 2.58 -21.23
C LYS A 328 -16.26 1.56 -22.16
N LEU A 329 -15.03 1.14 -21.88
CA LEU A 329 -14.35 0.10 -22.65
C LEU A 329 -15.08 -1.24 -22.52
N ALA A 330 -15.45 -1.63 -21.29
CA ALA A 330 -16.22 -2.84 -21.01
C ALA A 330 -17.53 -2.88 -21.81
N GLU A 331 -18.27 -1.77 -21.85
CA GLU A 331 -19.50 -1.67 -22.66
C GLU A 331 -19.22 -1.86 -24.15
N LYS A 332 -18.13 -1.27 -24.66
CA LYS A 332 -17.75 -1.37 -26.08
C LYS A 332 -17.37 -2.78 -26.49
N VAL A 333 -16.68 -3.52 -25.61
CA VAL A 333 -16.26 -4.92 -25.87
C VAL A 333 -17.29 -5.95 -25.42
N LYS A 334 -18.49 -5.51 -25.00
CA LYS A 334 -19.57 -6.36 -24.49
C LYS A 334 -19.17 -7.24 -23.30
N TYR A 335 -18.30 -6.70 -22.45
CA TYR A 335 -17.93 -7.32 -21.18
C TYR A 335 -18.95 -6.93 -20.11
N ASP A 336 -19.39 -7.91 -19.32
CA ASP A 336 -20.40 -7.73 -18.29
C ASP A 336 -19.89 -8.14 -16.91
N ASP A 337 -19.53 -7.13 -16.13
CA ASP A 337 -19.18 -7.28 -14.72
C ASP A 337 -20.26 -6.61 -13.88
N PRO A 338 -21.01 -7.37 -13.05
CA PRO A 338 -22.08 -6.84 -12.21
C PRO A 338 -21.65 -5.75 -11.23
N LEU A 339 -20.40 -5.79 -10.78
CA LEU A 339 -19.87 -4.90 -9.74
C LEU A 339 -18.85 -3.91 -10.29
N GLU A 340 -18.50 -4.04 -11.57
CA GLU A 340 -17.37 -3.33 -12.18
C GLU A 340 -16.04 -3.68 -11.50
N ALA A 341 -15.93 -4.87 -10.93
CA ALA A 341 -14.80 -5.27 -10.10
C ALA A 341 -13.50 -5.39 -10.90
N ALA A 342 -13.53 -5.88 -12.15
CA ALA A 342 -12.36 -5.89 -13.03
C ALA A 342 -11.90 -4.46 -13.40
N GLN A 343 -12.84 -3.57 -13.68
CA GLN A 343 -12.57 -2.17 -14.05
C GLN A 343 -12.01 -1.39 -12.85
N LEU A 344 -12.62 -1.57 -11.68
CA LEU A 344 -12.26 -0.91 -10.44
C LEU A 344 -10.94 -1.45 -9.90
N HIS A 345 -10.86 -2.75 -9.61
CA HIS A 345 -9.69 -3.32 -8.97
C HIS A 345 -8.54 -3.54 -9.95
N GLY A 346 -8.83 -4.02 -11.17
CA GLY A 346 -7.83 -4.19 -12.22
C GLY A 346 -7.33 -2.86 -12.77
N GLY A 347 -8.26 -2.00 -13.23
CA GLY A 347 -7.93 -0.70 -13.81
C GLY A 347 -7.32 0.28 -12.82
N CYS A 348 -8.03 0.57 -11.71
CA CYS A 348 -7.51 1.52 -10.71
C CYS A 348 -6.30 0.95 -9.95
N GLY A 349 -6.22 -0.38 -9.74
CA GLY A 349 -5.03 -1.02 -9.18
C GLY A 349 -3.79 -0.84 -10.06
N ALA A 350 -3.93 -1.01 -11.38
CA ALA A 350 -2.85 -0.75 -12.34
C ALA A 350 -2.41 0.71 -12.32
N TRP A 351 -3.37 1.64 -12.26
CA TRP A 351 -3.06 3.05 -12.06
C TRP A 351 -2.31 3.30 -10.75
N GLY A 352 -2.67 2.63 -9.66
CA GLY A 352 -1.99 2.76 -8.37
C GLY A 352 -0.51 2.41 -8.39
N ILE A 353 -0.15 1.34 -9.09
CA ILE A 353 1.24 0.93 -9.30
C ILE A 353 2.01 1.99 -10.10
N ILE A 354 1.43 2.46 -11.21
CA ILE A 354 2.02 3.50 -12.06
C ILE A 354 2.18 4.82 -11.29
N PHE A 355 1.13 5.24 -10.59
CA PHE A 355 1.09 6.45 -9.78
C PHE A 355 2.20 6.43 -8.72
N THR A 356 2.39 5.31 -8.03
CA THR A 356 3.44 5.16 -7.02
C THR A 356 4.83 5.34 -7.63
N ALA A 357 5.07 4.75 -8.81
CA ALA A 357 6.33 4.92 -9.54
C ALA A 357 6.59 6.37 -9.99
N LEU A 358 5.55 7.20 -10.11
CA LEU A 358 5.66 8.61 -10.48
C LEU A 358 5.85 9.52 -9.25
N PHE A 359 5.16 9.27 -8.15
CA PHE A 359 5.01 10.23 -7.04
C PHE A 359 5.64 9.81 -5.71
N ALA A 360 6.22 8.60 -5.60
CA ALA A 360 6.91 8.17 -4.38
C ALA A 360 8.02 9.16 -3.97
N THR A 361 8.03 9.55 -2.70
CA THR A 361 8.96 10.57 -2.17
C THR A 361 10.16 9.89 -1.53
N LYS A 362 11.38 10.31 -1.89
CA LYS A 362 12.65 9.73 -1.40
C LYS A 362 12.67 9.57 0.14
N LYS A 363 12.24 10.61 0.86
CA LYS A 363 12.15 10.59 2.33
C LYS A 363 11.31 9.41 2.82
N TYR A 364 10.07 9.31 2.36
CA TYR A 364 9.14 8.28 2.82
C TYR A 364 9.52 6.88 2.33
N VAL A 365 10.09 6.75 1.14
CA VAL A 365 10.64 5.47 0.67
C VAL A 365 11.74 4.96 1.61
N ASN A 366 12.61 5.84 2.09
CA ASN A 366 13.68 5.46 3.02
C ASN A 366 13.17 5.14 4.44
N GLU A 367 12.11 5.81 4.88
CA GLU A 367 11.43 5.53 6.16
C GLU A 367 10.74 4.16 6.14
N VAL A 368 9.99 3.87 5.06
CA VAL A 368 9.19 2.64 4.93
C VAL A 368 10.07 1.44 4.57
N TYR A 369 11.09 1.63 3.74
CA TYR A 369 11.94 0.56 3.23
C TYR A 369 13.45 0.83 3.47
N PRO A 370 13.89 0.81 4.73
CA PRO A 370 15.28 1.10 5.10
C PRO A 370 16.26 0.05 4.55
N GLY A 371 17.56 0.38 4.58
CA GLY A 371 18.64 -0.59 4.34
C GLY A 371 19.13 -0.74 2.89
N LYS A 372 18.68 0.10 1.95
CA LYS A 372 19.25 0.18 0.59
C LYS A 372 19.53 1.64 0.20
N PRO A 373 20.77 2.13 0.36
CA PRO A 373 21.17 3.47 -0.10
C PRO A 373 20.90 3.64 -1.60
N GLY A 374 20.40 4.80 -2.01
CA GLY A 374 20.18 5.12 -3.43
C GLY A 374 19.00 4.40 -4.10
N ARG A 375 18.04 3.86 -3.34
CA ARG A 375 16.84 3.23 -3.92
C ARG A 375 16.10 4.22 -4.85
N PRO A 376 15.65 3.79 -6.04
CA PRO A 376 14.82 4.61 -6.91
C PRO A 376 13.55 5.08 -6.20
N TYR A 377 13.08 6.27 -6.57
CA TYR A 377 11.87 6.89 -6.06
C TYR A 377 11.14 7.60 -7.22
N GLY A 378 10.02 8.23 -6.92
CA GLY A 378 9.07 8.74 -7.91
C GLY A 378 9.72 9.64 -8.97
N LEU A 379 9.48 9.32 -10.25
CA LEU A 379 10.03 10.05 -11.39
C LEU A 379 9.74 11.56 -11.35
N VAL A 380 8.52 11.92 -10.95
CA VAL A 380 8.06 13.30 -10.88
C VAL A 380 8.67 13.99 -9.67
N HIS A 381 8.69 13.36 -8.50
CA HIS A 381 9.18 13.97 -7.27
C HIS A 381 10.72 14.12 -7.25
N GLY A 382 11.46 13.25 -7.94
CA GLY A 382 12.90 13.39 -8.14
C GLY A 382 13.29 14.55 -9.04
N ARG A 383 12.48 14.87 -10.05
CA ARG A 383 12.77 15.99 -10.97
C ARG A 383 12.13 17.31 -10.53
N TRP A 384 10.97 17.29 -9.87
CA TRP A 384 10.27 18.51 -9.45
C TRP A 384 11.02 19.30 -8.38
N ARG A 385 11.65 18.64 -7.40
CA ARG A 385 12.43 19.34 -6.37
C ARG A 385 13.72 19.96 -6.92
N GLU A 386 14.32 19.35 -7.94
CA GLU A 386 15.47 19.91 -8.66
C GLU A 386 15.07 21.11 -9.53
N ALA A 387 13.86 21.08 -10.11
CA ALA A 387 13.36 22.14 -11.01
C ALA A 387 12.75 23.37 -10.30
N THR A 388 12.19 23.24 -9.10
CA THR A 388 11.55 24.38 -8.38
C THR A 388 12.47 25.13 -7.43
N GLY A 389 13.78 24.84 -7.43
CA GLY A 389 14.73 25.52 -6.55
C GLY A 389 14.35 25.43 -5.07
N GLY A 390 13.66 24.34 -4.68
CA GLY A 390 13.23 24.12 -3.31
C GLY A 390 14.45 24.09 -2.41
N SER A 391 14.66 25.20 -1.69
CA SER A 391 15.74 25.38 -0.72
C SER A 391 15.95 24.09 0.06
N HIS A 392 17.21 23.64 0.12
CA HIS A 392 17.64 22.61 1.05
C HIS A 392 16.98 22.86 2.41
N HIS A 393 15.94 22.09 2.74
CA HIS A 393 15.63 21.87 4.14
C HIS A 393 16.88 21.17 4.70
N PRO A 394 17.54 21.71 5.72
CA PRO A 394 18.75 21.14 6.28
C PRO A 394 18.35 19.91 7.11
N ASP A 395 17.94 18.84 6.42
CA ASP A 395 17.50 17.59 7.04
C ASP A 395 17.99 16.36 6.26
N SER A 396 18.58 16.54 5.07
CA SER A 396 19.44 15.52 4.48
C SER A 396 20.86 15.75 5.01
N GLY A 397 21.18 15.11 6.13
CA GLY A 397 22.55 14.94 6.59
C GLY A 397 23.33 14.10 5.57
N ASP A 398 23.73 14.72 4.47
CA ASP A 398 24.86 14.30 3.67
C ASP A 398 26.11 14.69 4.46
N TYR A 399 26.38 13.95 5.54
CA TYR A 399 27.62 14.08 6.28
C TYR A 399 28.74 13.50 5.41
N ARG A 400 29.32 14.33 4.54
CA ARG A 400 30.69 14.09 4.11
C ARG A 400 31.56 14.30 5.34
N VAL A 401 31.99 13.20 5.97
CA VAL A 401 33.05 13.23 6.98
C VAL A 401 34.34 13.61 6.25
N GLY A 402 34.59 14.91 6.14
CA GLY A 402 35.91 15.45 5.89
C GLY A 402 36.66 15.47 7.22
N GLN A 403 37.56 14.51 7.39
CA GLN A 403 38.48 14.50 8.52
C GLN A 403 39.53 15.60 8.22
N CYS A 404 39.46 16.72 8.93
CA CYS A 404 40.50 17.73 8.93
C CYS A 404 41.38 17.54 10.16
N ASP A 405 42.64 17.21 9.95
CA ASP A 405 43.68 17.17 10.97
C ASP A 405 43.93 18.59 11.50
N ASN A 406 43.30 18.90 12.65
CA ASN A 406 43.85 19.67 13.77
C ASN A 406 42.69 20.16 14.66
N GLY A 407 42.58 19.57 15.86
CA GLY A 407 41.46 19.71 16.79
C GLY A 407 41.16 21.14 17.24
N SER A 408 40.20 21.79 16.57
CA SER A 408 39.55 23.03 17.03
C SER A 408 38.05 22.95 16.76
N ILE A 409 37.22 23.00 17.82
CA ILE A 409 35.77 23.15 17.73
C ILE A 409 35.45 24.64 17.61
N VAL A 410 34.79 25.07 16.53
CA VAL A 410 34.24 26.42 16.40
C VAL A 410 32.72 26.31 16.20
N LEU A 411 31.97 26.73 17.22
CA LEU A 411 30.54 27.01 17.10
C LEU A 411 30.37 28.40 16.48
N ARG A 412 29.71 28.49 15.33
CA ARG A 412 29.18 29.76 14.80
C ARG A 412 27.67 29.65 14.62
N SER A 413 26.92 30.49 15.32
CA SER A 413 25.60 30.92 14.92
C SER A 413 25.74 32.25 14.17
N SER A 414 24.91 32.49 13.15
CA SER A 414 24.32 33.82 12.88
C SER A 414 23.48 33.80 11.62
N GLN A 415 22.23 34.24 11.74
CA GLN A 415 21.68 35.15 10.73
C GLN A 415 22.42 36.49 10.85
N ALA A 416 22.97 37.01 9.75
CA ALA A 416 23.17 38.43 9.49
C ALA A 416 23.64 38.62 8.03
N GLU A 417 22.99 39.54 7.32
CA GLU A 417 23.33 40.02 5.98
C GLU A 417 24.66 40.80 5.97
N THR A 418 25.44 40.72 4.88
CA THR A 418 25.95 41.84 4.04
C THR A 418 27.24 41.47 3.27
N SER A 419 27.19 41.80 1.97
CA SER A 419 28.24 42.13 0.97
C SER A 419 29.74 41.82 1.15
N SER A 420 30.35 41.56 -0.01
CA SER A 420 31.74 41.82 -0.47
C SER A 420 32.77 40.67 -0.47
N ASP A 421 32.99 40.16 -1.68
CA ASP A 421 34.27 40.09 -2.40
C ASP A 421 35.54 39.46 -1.78
N LEU A 422 36.11 38.54 -2.59
CA LEU A 422 37.54 38.30 -2.91
C LEU A 422 38.17 36.95 -2.56
N CYS A 423 38.98 36.52 -3.55
CA CYS A 423 39.93 35.41 -3.64
C CYS A 423 39.30 34.03 -3.93
N GLY A 424 39.38 33.44 -5.13
CA GLY A 424 40.41 33.52 -6.17
C GLY A 424 41.20 32.22 -6.21
N GLY A 425 40.97 31.37 -7.22
CA GLY A 425 41.74 30.13 -7.43
C GLY A 425 41.07 29.22 -8.46
N ARG A 426 41.56 29.27 -9.70
CA ARG A 426 41.19 28.38 -10.82
C ARG A 426 41.71 26.97 -10.56
N ASP A 427 40.98 25.95 -11.00
CA ASP A 427 41.47 25.08 -12.08
C ASP A 427 40.36 24.23 -12.71
N VAL A 428 40.55 24.00 -14.01
CA VAL A 428 39.61 23.50 -15.01
C VAL A 428 39.79 21.99 -15.18
N GLY A 429 38.71 21.24 -15.35
CA GLY A 429 38.77 19.82 -15.73
C GLY A 429 37.49 19.34 -16.43
N TYR A 430 37.58 19.20 -17.77
CA TYR A 430 36.69 18.46 -18.66
C TYR A 430 36.30 17.09 -18.06
N GLY A 431 35.10 16.52 -18.17
CA GLY A 431 34.16 16.48 -19.28
C GLY A 431 33.96 15.01 -19.67
N SER A 432 32.81 14.41 -19.33
CA SER A 432 32.31 13.18 -19.96
C SER A 432 30.86 12.91 -19.56
N ASP A 433 29.96 13.36 -20.43
CA ASP A 433 28.55 13.02 -20.50
C ASP A 433 28.38 11.57 -20.98
N PRO A 434 27.45 10.77 -20.43
CA PRO A 434 26.82 9.73 -21.23
C PRO A 434 25.31 9.89 -21.22
N THR A 435 24.80 10.39 -22.34
CA THR A 435 23.43 10.21 -22.81
C THR A 435 23.07 8.72 -22.82
N TRP A 436 22.15 8.28 -21.95
CA TRP A 436 21.53 6.97 -22.08
C TRP A 436 20.26 7.06 -22.92
N ARG A 437 20.36 6.51 -24.14
CA ARG A 437 19.23 6.28 -25.04
C ARG A 437 18.37 5.13 -24.50
N VAL A 438 17.08 5.39 -24.35
CA VAL A 438 16.05 4.39 -24.08
C VAL A 438 15.86 3.54 -25.33
N CYS A 439 16.18 2.24 -25.24
CA CYS A 439 15.80 1.27 -26.24
C CYS A 439 14.62 0.45 -25.70
N LEU A 440 13.44 0.75 -26.24
CA LEU A 440 12.22 -0.04 -26.08
C LEU A 440 12.44 -1.37 -26.84
N CYS A 441 12.38 -2.51 -26.15
CA CYS A 441 12.12 -3.79 -26.81
C CYS A 441 10.97 -4.47 -26.07
N ILE A 442 9.88 -4.57 -26.82
CA ILE A 442 8.64 -5.28 -26.53
C ILE A 442 8.90 -6.76 -26.80
N SER A 443 8.57 -7.62 -25.83
CA SER A 443 8.13 -9.01 -26.05
C SER A 443 7.42 -9.51 -24.81
#